data_AF-A0A660TMG5-F1
#
_entry.id   AF-A0A660TMG5-F1
#
_cell.length_a   1.000
_cell.length_b   1.000
_cell.length_c   1.000
_cell.angle_alpha   90.00
_cell.angle_beta   90.00
_cell.angle_gamma   90.00
#
_symmetry.space_group_name_H-M   'P 1'
#
loop_
_entity.id
_entity.type
_entity.pdbx_description
1 polymer ?
#
loop_
_entity_poly.entity_id
_entity_poly.type
_entity_poly.pdbx_seq_one_letter_code
_entity_poly.pdbx_strand_id
1 'polypeptide(L)'
;MKRFGLIYILFAVIVSGLFSDDGMILTDSIVLFGSESAPPVTLDSRRGWTEVTSIDWEKLGITSVASGGSRKWRLHTTYDYSRSSSPTTVQIRLRSASSVPTFTHPWQEGADTHADVYSNWFEEKDSLLGADGRFLVEARFITPPRTPVTGRLFTVTLEAWDNCSNDEKSVESTGPDVQLAYARPLPMERFGKGPASRQDEDADIPGLSPEAAMNFALSFVEACVTGDLPTYYRSQADPVRSLDDGKAMARYRLRPPIGIPGITNIKDYKRRFNYKIYTSDTYQELFPEWYEPSRPWIPGKNAFLFIGHQDRLSAANPEGVDYLVFLVEADADGDWKVVARPGD
;
A
#
# COMPACT_ATOMS: atom_id res chain seq x y z
N MET A 1 -56.36 21.13 -44.20
CA MET A 1 -56.09 20.87 -42.77
C MET A 1 -54.63 20.46 -42.67
N LYS A 2 -53.73 21.39 -42.27
CA LYS A 2 -53.16 21.56 -40.92
C LYS A 2 -52.44 20.30 -40.42
N ARG A 3 -51.19 20.30 -39.94
CA ARG A 3 -50.08 21.28 -39.83
C ARG A 3 -48.87 20.47 -39.32
N PHE A 4 -47.67 20.90 -39.68
CA PHE A 4 -46.38 20.46 -39.16
C PHE A 4 -46.19 20.69 -37.64
N GLY A 5 -45.24 19.96 -37.05
CA GLY A 5 -44.52 20.20 -35.77
C GLY A 5 -44.08 18.84 -35.18
N LEU A 6 -42.82 18.39 -35.11
CA LEU A 6 -41.52 18.97 -34.75
C LEU A 6 -41.50 19.59 -33.34
N ILE A 7 -40.78 18.93 -32.42
CA ILE A 7 -40.03 19.38 -31.21
C ILE A 7 -39.74 18.10 -30.37
N TYR A 8 -38.54 17.51 -30.47
CA TYR A 8 -37.33 17.72 -29.66
C TYR A 8 -37.30 17.00 -28.29
N ILE A 9 -36.44 15.97 -28.22
CA ILE A 9 -35.44 15.65 -27.18
C ILE A 9 -35.85 15.72 -25.69
N LEU A 10 -35.83 14.56 -25.01
CA LEU A 10 -35.09 14.28 -23.76
C LEU A 10 -35.26 12.78 -23.49
N PHE A 11 -34.31 11.90 -23.81
CA PHE A 11 -33.17 11.59 -22.91
C PHE A 11 -33.56 11.70 -21.42
N ALA A 12 -34.56 10.93 -20.99
CA ALA A 12 -34.56 10.41 -19.64
C ALA A 12 -33.58 9.23 -19.59
N VAL A 13 -32.30 9.54 -19.82
CA VAL A 13 -31.26 8.84 -19.07
C VAL A 13 -31.66 9.10 -17.64
N ILE A 14 -32.13 8.05 -17.00
CA ILE A 14 -32.17 7.97 -15.55
C ILE A 14 -30.69 8.10 -15.18
N VAL A 15 -30.29 9.35 -15.00
CA VAL A 15 -29.07 9.76 -14.33
C VAL A 15 -29.28 9.28 -12.91
N SER A 16 -29.03 7.99 -12.70
CA SER A 16 -28.50 7.49 -11.45
C SER A 16 -27.12 8.12 -11.34
N GLY A 17 -27.09 9.42 -11.07
CA GLY A 17 -25.93 10.10 -10.54
C GLY A 17 -25.67 9.42 -9.21
N LEU A 18 -24.83 8.40 -9.24
CA LEU A 18 -24.17 7.85 -8.07
C LEU A 18 -23.27 8.99 -7.57
N PHE A 19 -23.84 9.94 -6.83
CA PHE A 19 -23.07 10.99 -6.20
C PHE A 19 -22.10 10.31 -5.22
N SER A 20 -20.81 10.52 -5.43
CA SER A 20 -19.81 10.34 -4.38
C SER A 20 -19.96 11.48 -3.38
N ASP A 21 -19.68 11.24 -2.09
CA ASP A 21 -19.72 12.24 -1.01
C ASP A 21 -18.88 13.51 -1.31
N ASP A 22 -17.98 13.44 -2.31
CA ASP A 22 -17.06 14.51 -2.72
C ASP A 22 -17.55 15.37 -3.91
N GLY A 23 -18.81 15.23 -4.36
CA GLY A 23 -19.36 16.04 -5.47
C GLY A 23 -18.92 15.63 -6.88
N MET A 24 -18.24 14.48 -7.00
CA MET A 24 -17.81 13.89 -8.28
C MET A 24 -19.00 13.24 -9.01
N ILE A 25 -19.04 13.37 -10.34
CA ILE A 25 -20.08 12.80 -11.21
C ILE A 25 -19.43 11.81 -12.18
N LEU A 26 -20.00 10.60 -12.31
CA LEU A 26 -19.60 9.65 -13.34
C LEU A 26 -19.91 10.24 -14.74
N THR A 27 -18.87 10.47 -15.54
CA THR A 27 -19.01 11.05 -16.88
C THR A 27 -18.81 10.04 -17.98
N ASP A 28 -18.05 8.97 -17.74
CA ASP A 28 -17.80 7.92 -18.73
C ASP A 28 -17.56 6.57 -18.07
N SER A 29 -17.86 5.50 -18.79
CA SER A 29 -17.67 4.11 -18.35
C SER A 29 -17.34 3.25 -19.56
N ILE A 30 -16.08 2.83 -19.64
CA ILE A 30 -15.50 2.20 -20.83
C ILE A 30 -15.08 0.77 -20.48
N VAL A 31 -15.66 -0.21 -21.14
CA VAL A 31 -15.29 -1.61 -20.95
C VAL A 31 -13.95 -1.88 -21.62
N LEU A 32 -12.90 -2.12 -20.84
CA LEU A 32 -11.55 -2.41 -21.31
C LEU A 32 -11.38 -3.89 -21.64
N PHE A 33 -12.04 -4.77 -20.87
CA PHE A 33 -12.02 -6.21 -21.05
C PHE A 33 -13.33 -6.81 -20.55
N GLY A 34 -13.77 -7.91 -21.18
CA GLY A 34 -15.01 -8.59 -20.86
C GLY A 34 -16.20 -8.07 -21.66
N SER A 35 -17.17 -8.95 -21.90
CA SER A 35 -18.49 -8.66 -22.46
C SER A 35 -19.39 -9.85 -22.11
N GLU A 36 -20.70 -9.77 -22.35
CA GLU A 36 -21.62 -10.91 -22.12
C GLU A 36 -21.21 -12.21 -22.86
N SER A 37 -20.33 -12.12 -23.86
CA SER A 37 -19.90 -13.24 -24.71
C SER A 37 -18.39 -13.54 -24.68
N ALA A 38 -17.58 -12.76 -23.94
CA ALA A 38 -16.14 -13.00 -23.87
C ALA A 38 -15.81 -14.10 -22.85
N PRO A 39 -14.98 -15.10 -23.21
CA PRO A 39 -14.53 -16.08 -22.24
C PRO A 39 -13.64 -15.40 -21.19
N PRO A 40 -13.74 -15.78 -19.91
CA PRO A 40 -12.90 -15.20 -18.88
C PRO A 40 -11.44 -15.60 -19.07
N VAL A 41 -10.52 -14.74 -18.62
CA VAL A 41 -9.08 -15.02 -18.65
C VAL A 41 -8.66 -15.67 -17.34
N THR A 42 -8.01 -16.83 -17.44
CA THR A 42 -7.43 -17.51 -16.27
C THR A 42 -6.16 -16.81 -15.83
N LEU A 43 -6.10 -16.42 -14.56
CA LEU A 43 -4.93 -15.82 -13.92
C LEU A 43 -4.38 -16.78 -12.86
N ASP A 44 -3.06 -16.88 -12.79
CA ASP A 44 -2.32 -17.68 -11.81
C ASP A 44 -1.34 -16.75 -11.08
N SER A 45 -1.45 -16.66 -9.74
CA SER A 45 -0.60 -15.77 -8.94
C SER A 45 0.90 -16.09 -9.05
N ARG A 46 1.28 -17.28 -9.54
CA ARG A 46 2.67 -17.66 -9.81
C ARG A 46 3.26 -17.06 -11.09
N ARG A 47 2.42 -16.66 -12.05
CA ARG A 47 2.88 -16.22 -13.39
C ARG A 47 3.19 -14.73 -13.47
N GLY A 48 2.85 -13.95 -12.44
CA GLY A 48 3.00 -12.50 -12.45
C GLY A 48 2.00 -11.84 -13.38
N TRP A 49 2.44 -10.86 -14.17
CA TRP A 49 1.58 -10.11 -15.09
C TRP A 49 1.19 -10.95 -16.30
N THR A 50 -0.11 -11.09 -16.52
CA THR A 50 -0.69 -11.76 -17.70
C THR A 50 -1.32 -10.71 -18.59
N GLU A 51 -0.95 -10.69 -19.88
CA GLU A 51 -1.62 -9.84 -20.86
C GLU A 51 -3.05 -10.35 -21.10
N VAL A 52 -4.01 -9.47 -20.87
CA VAL A 52 -5.45 -9.76 -20.97
C VAL A 52 -5.95 -9.35 -22.35
N THR A 53 -5.65 -8.13 -22.78
CA THR A 53 -6.03 -7.59 -24.09
C THR A 53 -5.20 -6.36 -24.43
N SER A 54 -5.35 -5.86 -25.65
CA SER A 54 -4.82 -4.58 -26.08
C SER A 54 -5.94 -3.66 -26.54
N ILE A 55 -5.92 -2.41 -26.09
CA ILE A 55 -6.89 -1.38 -26.43
C ILE A 55 -6.20 -0.27 -27.22
N ASP A 56 -6.93 0.31 -28.16
CA ASP A 56 -6.49 1.49 -28.90
C ASP A 56 -7.11 2.71 -28.23
N TRP A 57 -6.31 3.45 -27.48
CA TRP A 57 -6.80 4.47 -26.53
C TRP A 57 -7.56 5.59 -27.24
N GLU A 58 -7.09 6.00 -28.42
CA GLU A 58 -7.71 7.03 -29.24
C GLU A 58 -9.11 6.63 -29.73
N LYS A 59 -9.36 5.33 -29.90
CA LYS A 59 -10.67 4.81 -30.34
C LYS A 59 -11.69 4.69 -29.22
N LEU A 60 -11.28 4.87 -27.97
CA LEU A 60 -12.18 4.79 -26.81
C LEU A 60 -13.09 6.02 -26.67
N GLY A 61 -12.82 7.11 -27.41
CA GLY A 61 -13.70 8.28 -27.45
C GLY A 61 -13.78 9.06 -26.14
N ILE A 62 -12.74 8.97 -25.30
CA ILE A 62 -12.68 9.60 -23.99
C ILE A 62 -12.86 11.12 -24.14
N THR A 63 -13.90 11.65 -23.51
CA THR A 63 -14.20 13.09 -23.52
C THR A 63 -13.17 13.87 -22.70
N SER A 64 -12.75 15.05 -23.16
CA SER A 64 -11.89 15.94 -22.37
C SER A 64 -12.64 16.52 -21.18
N VAL A 65 -11.95 16.72 -20.06
CA VAL A 65 -12.51 17.40 -18.87
C VAL A 65 -12.90 18.84 -19.22
N ALA A 66 -14.02 19.31 -18.67
CA ALA A 66 -14.43 20.71 -18.81
C ALA A 66 -13.36 21.65 -18.21
N SER A 67 -13.15 22.82 -18.83
CA SER A 67 -12.15 23.79 -18.38
C SER A 67 -12.37 24.19 -16.92
N GLY A 68 -11.35 23.98 -16.07
CA GLY A 68 -11.41 24.24 -14.63
C GLY A 68 -11.83 23.04 -13.77
N GLY A 69 -12.28 21.94 -14.37
CA GLY A 69 -12.61 20.70 -13.67
C GLY A 69 -11.39 19.78 -13.46
N SER A 70 -11.59 18.73 -12.66
CA SER A 70 -10.59 17.67 -12.46
C SER A 70 -11.23 16.30 -12.65
N ARG A 71 -10.53 15.37 -13.31
CA ARG A 71 -10.99 13.98 -13.45
C ARG A 71 -10.24 13.01 -12.55
N LYS A 72 -11.00 12.07 -11.98
CA LYS A 72 -10.49 10.86 -11.35
C LYS A 72 -10.93 9.63 -12.12
N TRP A 73 -10.11 8.60 -12.05
CA TRP A 73 -10.31 7.33 -12.72
C TRP A 73 -10.28 6.21 -11.72
N ARG A 74 -11.10 5.18 -11.95
CA ARG A 74 -11.02 3.91 -11.22
C ARG A 74 -11.43 2.77 -12.13
N LEU A 75 -11.04 1.56 -11.80
CA LEU A 75 -11.51 0.35 -12.46
C LEU A 75 -12.61 -0.29 -11.63
N HIS A 76 -13.66 -0.73 -12.31
CA HIS A 76 -14.64 -1.67 -11.83
C HIS A 76 -14.34 -3.04 -12.45
N THR A 77 -14.07 -4.04 -11.60
CA THR A 77 -13.56 -5.33 -12.05
C THR A 77 -14.35 -6.46 -11.40
N THR A 78 -14.80 -7.40 -12.22
CA THR A 78 -15.41 -8.64 -11.76
C THR A 78 -14.47 -9.83 -11.98
N TYR A 79 -14.20 -10.60 -10.93
CA TYR A 79 -13.33 -11.79 -10.97
C TYR A 79 -13.77 -12.85 -9.96
N ASP A 80 -13.36 -14.10 -10.18
CA ASP A 80 -13.42 -15.16 -9.17
C ASP A 80 -12.05 -15.75 -8.91
N TYR A 81 -11.89 -16.38 -7.76
CA TYR A 81 -10.70 -17.16 -7.45
C TYR A 81 -11.06 -18.35 -6.58
N SER A 82 -10.34 -19.45 -6.79
CA SER A 82 -10.60 -20.70 -6.08
C SER A 82 -9.55 -20.95 -5.00
N ARG A 83 -9.99 -21.42 -3.83
CA ARG A 83 -9.16 -22.00 -2.77
C ARG A 83 -8.04 -21.10 -2.21
N SER A 84 -8.38 -19.98 -1.58
CA SER A 84 -7.48 -19.37 -0.59
C SER A 84 -8.20 -19.08 0.72
N SER A 85 -7.69 -19.63 1.82
CA SER A 85 -7.99 -19.13 3.18
C SER A 85 -7.26 -17.80 3.47
N SER A 86 -6.45 -17.33 2.52
CA SER A 86 -5.64 -16.13 2.61
C SER A 86 -6.26 -15.01 1.76
N PRO A 87 -6.06 -13.75 2.15
CA PRO A 87 -6.58 -12.61 1.41
C PRO A 87 -5.99 -12.59 -0.01
N THR A 88 -6.83 -12.36 -1.00
CA THR A 88 -6.44 -12.28 -2.42
C THR A 88 -6.96 -10.98 -3.02
N THR A 89 -6.16 -10.33 -3.86
CA THR A 89 -6.59 -9.16 -4.65
C THR A 89 -6.12 -9.26 -6.10
N VAL A 90 -6.74 -8.48 -6.97
CA VAL A 90 -6.33 -8.30 -8.37
C VAL A 90 -5.68 -6.94 -8.56
N GLN A 91 -4.56 -6.93 -9.28
CA GLN A 91 -4.03 -5.71 -9.87
C GLN A 91 -4.20 -5.73 -11.38
N ILE A 92 -4.54 -4.55 -11.92
CA ILE A 92 -4.66 -4.32 -13.34
C ILE A 92 -3.73 -3.19 -13.71
N ARG A 93 -2.93 -3.41 -14.74
CA ARG A 93 -1.95 -2.47 -15.25
C ARG A 93 -2.33 -2.13 -16.68
N LEU A 94 -2.49 -0.84 -16.98
CA LEU A 94 -2.62 -0.38 -18.36
C LEU A 94 -1.24 0.09 -18.79
N ARG A 95 -0.54 -0.68 -19.63
CA ARG A 95 0.81 -0.35 -20.08
C ARG A 95 0.77 0.31 -21.44
N SER A 96 1.21 1.56 -21.53
CA SER A 96 1.51 2.25 -22.78
C SER A 96 3.03 2.36 -22.99
N ALA A 97 3.45 3.04 -24.06
CA ALA A 97 4.86 3.32 -24.31
C ALA A 97 5.47 4.33 -23.32
N SER A 98 4.64 5.21 -22.73
CA SER A 98 5.08 6.32 -21.89
C SER A 98 4.54 6.28 -20.46
N SER A 99 3.52 5.46 -20.19
CA SER A 99 2.80 5.44 -18.93
C SER A 99 2.39 4.01 -18.54
N VAL A 100 2.39 3.72 -17.24
CA VAL A 100 2.05 2.38 -16.72
C VAL A 100 1.18 2.47 -15.46
N PRO A 101 -0.02 3.08 -15.54
CA PRO A 101 -0.95 3.09 -14.41
C PRO A 101 -1.25 1.67 -13.91
N THR A 102 -1.17 1.50 -12.59
CA THR A 102 -1.49 0.23 -11.92
C THR A 102 -2.61 0.47 -10.91
N PHE A 103 -3.76 -0.15 -11.18
CA PHE A 103 -4.96 -0.13 -10.36
C PHE A 103 -4.96 -1.35 -9.46
N THR A 104 -5.10 -1.13 -8.16
CA THR A 104 -5.13 -2.17 -7.13
C THR A 104 -6.53 -2.23 -6.52
N HIS A 105 -7.09 -3.44 -6.48
CA HIS A 105 -8.39 -3.69 -5.86
C HIS A 105 -8.24 -3.96 -4.36
N PRO A 106 -9.30 -3.78 -3.56
CA PRO A 106 -9.28 -4.13 -2.14
C PRO A 106 -9.06 -5.63 -1.94
N TRP A 107 -8.33 -5.98 -0.88
CA TRP A 107 -8.15 -7.36 -0.46
C TRP A 107 -9.49 -8.02 -0.15
N GLN A 108 -9.72 -9.20 -0.72
CA GLN A 108 -10.89 -10.02 -0.45
C GLN A 108 -10.51 -11.13 0.53
N GLU A 109 -11.22 -11.21 1.65
CA GLU A 109 -11.07 -12.26 2.65
C GLU A 109 -12.16 -13.33 2.43
N GLY A 110 -11.75 -14.60 2.27
CA GLY A 110 -12.69 -15.71 2.10
C GLY A 110 -12.28 -16.69 1.00
N ALA A 111 -12.71 -17.94 1.16
CA ALA A 111 -12.53 -19.00 0.18
C ALA A 111 -13.71 -19.02 -0.80
N ASP A 112 -13.41 -19.03 -2.09
CA ASP A 112 -14.35 -19.12 -3.22
C ASP A 112 -15.33 -17.94 -3.31
N THR A 113 -14.77 -16.75 -3.58
CA THR A 113 -15.52 -15.50 -3.68
C THR A 113 -15.62 -15.06 -5.15
N HIS A 114 -16.84 -14.80 -5.61
CA HIS A 114 -17.06 -13.95 -6.78
C HIS A 114 -16.97 -12.50 -6.31
N ALA A 115 -15.95 -11.78 -6.76
CA ALA A 115 -15.66 -10.41 -6.37
C ALA A 115 -16.11 -9.46 -7.48
N ASP A 116 -16.89 -8.46 -7.09
CA ASP A 116 -17.31 -7.33 -7.93
C ASP A 116 -16.92 -6.04 -7.20
N VAL A 117 -15.78 -5.46 -7.60
CA VAL A 117 -15.07 -4.49 -6.75
C VAL A 117 -14.48 -3.35 -7.56
N TYR A 118 -14.31 -2.21 -6.88
CA TYR A 118 -13.68 -1.01 -7.42
C TYR A 118 -12.21 -0.91 -6.98
N SER A 119 -11.34 -0.43 -7.85
CA SER A 119 -9.94 -0.15 -7.54
C SER A 119 -9.76 1.15 -6.72
N ASN A 120 -8.52 1.42 -6.34
CA ASN A 120 -8.11 2.77 -5.92
C ASN A 120 -8.39 3.82 -7.01
N TRP A 121 -8.54 5.07 -6.57
CA TRP A 121 -8.67 6.24 -7.43
C TRP A 121 -7.32 6.65 -8.02
N PHE A 122 -7.37 7.23 -9.21
CA PHE A 122 -6.23 7.77 -9.94
C PHE A 122 -6.58 9.18 -10.42
N GLU A 123 -5.74 10.17 -10.12
CA GLU A 123 -6.01 11.57 -10.47
C GLU A 123 -5.26 12.00 -11.73
N GLU A 124 -5.88 12.85 -12.55
CA GLU A 124 -5.32 13.34 -13.82
C GLU A 124 -3.99 14.12 -13.67
N LYS A 125 -3.71 14.70 -12.49
CA LYS A 125 -2.43 15.40 -12.21
C LYS A 125 -1.23 14.45 -12.29
N ASP A 126 -1.45 13.16 -12.07
CA ASP A 126 -0.48 12.11 -12.36
C ASP A 126 -0.66 11.74 -13.84
N SER A 127 0.19 12.30 -14.71
CA SER A 127 0.25 12.24 -16.19
C SER A 127 0.00 10.87 -16.87
N LEU A 128 -1.13 10.21 -16.64
CA LEU A 128 -1.29 8.80 -17.00
C LEU A 128 -2.20 8.56 -18.20
N LEU A 129 -2.89 9.60 -18.69
CA LEU A 129 -3.93 9.47 -19.73
C LEU A 129 -3.82 10.51 -20.86
N GLY A 130 -2.66 11.15 -21.00
CA GLY A 130 -2.29 12.02 -22.13
C GLY A 130 -1.40 11.34 -23.17
N ALA A 131 -1.37 10.00 -23.20
CA ALA A 131 -0.55 9.24 -24.12
C ALA A 131 -1.39 8.73 -25.29
N ASP A 132 -1.03 9.14 -26.50
CA ASP A 132 -1.57 8.63 -27.76
C ASP A 132 -1.07 7.18 -28.01
N GLY A 133 -1.93 6.35 -28.59
CA GLY A 133 -1.58 5.00 -29.05
C GLY A 133 -2.15 3.81 -28.28
N ARG A 134 -1.50 2.65 -28.44
CA ARG A 134 -1.99 1.33 -28.00
C ARG A 134 -1.60 1.04 -26.55
N PHE A 135 -2.58 0.71 -25.72
CA PHE A 135 -2.38 0.27 -24.34
C PHE A 135 -2.58 -1.24 -24.24
N LEU A 136 -1.77 -1.87 -23.39
CA LEU A 136 -1.90 -3.28 -23.03
C LEU A 136 -2.53 -3.38 -21.65
N VAL A 137 -3.65 -4.08 -21.56
CA VAL A 137 -4.31 -4.38 -20.29
C VAL A 137 -3.68 -5.66 -19.77
N GLU A 138 -2.98 -5.57 -18.65
CA GLU A 138 -2.34 -6.70 -17.99
C GLU A 138 -2.94 -6.88 -16.60
N ALA A 139 -3.14 -8.12 -16.17
CA ALA A 139 -3.69 -8.42 -14.86
C ALA A 139 -2.84 -9.45 -14.12
N ARG A 140 -2.88 -9.40 -12.78
CA ARG A 140 -2.30 -10.41 -11.90
C ARG A 140 -3.08 -10.54 -10.62
N PHE A 141 -3.05 -11.74 -10.03
CA PHE A 141 -3.42 -11.91 -8.63
C PHE A 141 -2.24 -11.56 -7.72
N ILE A 142 -2.54 -10.91 -6.61
CA ILE A 142 -1.64 -10.74 -5.48
C ILE A 142 -2.18 -11.56 -4.32
N THR A 143 -1.31 -12.39 -3.78
CA THR A 143 -1.57 -13.29 -2.66
C THR A 143 -0.36 -13.29 -1.73
N PRO A 144 -0.53 -13.57 -0.42
CA PRO A 144 0.59 -13.74 0.50
C PRO A 144 1.61 -14.77 -0.01
N PRO A 145 2.90 -14.63 0.34
CA PRO A 145 3.92 -15.61 -0.01
C PRO A 145 3.48 -17.00 0.50
N ARG A 146 3.53 -18.03 -0.38
CA ARG A 146 3.17 -19.44 -0.14
C ARG A 146 1.71 -19.85 -0.40
N THR A 147 0.79 -18.94 -0.71
CA THR A 147 -0.58 -19.30 -1.13
C THR A 147 -0.79 -19.02 -2.62
N PRO A 148 -0.43 -19.96 -3.51
CA PRO A 148 -0.71 -19.82 -4.93
C PRO A 148 -2.22 -19.91 -5.18
N VAL A 149 -2.73 -18.99 -5.99
CA VAL A 149 -4.17 -18.93 -6.31
C VAL A 149 -4.35 -18.89 -7.81
N THR A 150 -5.34 -19.63 -8.26
CA THR A 150 -5.83 -19.58 -9.64
C THR A 150 -7.27 -19.10 -9.62
N GLY A 151 -7.58 -18.18 -10.52
CA GLY A 151 -8.89 -17.58 -10.65
C GLY A 151 -9.16 -17.09 -12.06
N ARG A 152 -10.35 -16.53 -12.26
CA ARG A 152 -10.82 -16.07 -13.56
C ARG A 152 -11.20 -14.60 -13.50
N LEU A 153 -10.66 -13.82 -14.41
CA LEU A 153 -11.04 -12.44 -14.64
C LEU A 153 -12.17 -12.39 -15.68
N PHE A 154 -13.29 -11.76 -15.34
CA PHE A 154 -14.47 -11.67 -16.23
C PHE A 154 -14.54 -10.32 -16.93
N THR A 155 -14.46 -9.22 -16.18
CA THR A 155 -14.67 -7.87 -16.73
C THR A 155 -13.71 -6.88 -16.10
N VAL A 156 -13.36 -5.86 -16.87
CA VAL A 156 -12.59 -4.68 -16.44
C VAL A 156 -13.21 -3.48 -17.13
N THR A 157 -13.75 -2.57 -16.34
CA THR A 157 -14.41 -1.35 -16.83
C THR A 157 -13.73 -0.14 -16.21
N LEU A 158 -13.30 0.81 -17.04
CA LEU A 158 -12.72 2.07 -16.62
C LEU A 158 -13.81 3.12 -16.47
N GLU A 159 -13.91 3.68 -15.27
CA GLU A 159 -14.86 4.75 -14.97
C GLU A 159 -14.13 6.09 -14.87
N ALA A 160 -14.66 7.09 -15.58
CA ALA A 160 -14.26 8.48 -15.53
C ALA A 160 -15.21 9.27 -14.62
N TRP A 161 -14.65 9.99 -13.66
CA TRP A 161 -15.40 10.78 -12.71
C TRP A 161 -14.91 12.22 -12.72
N ASP A 162 -15.79 13.17 -13.03
CA ASP A 162 -15.44 14.59 -13.09
C ASP A 162 -15.93 15.37 -11.87
N ASN A 163 -15.10 16.29 -11.41
CA ASN A 163 -15.53 17.38 -10.55
C ASN A 163 -15.82 18.61 -11.43
N CYS A 164 -17.09 19.00 -11.49
CA CYS A 164 -17.54 20.19 -12.23
C CYS A 164 -17.74 21.42 -11.34
N SER A 165 -17.22 21.42 -10.10
CA SER A 165 -17.36 22.56 -9.20
C SER A 165 -16.54 23.77 -9.70
N ASN A 166 -17.23 24.75 -10.29
CA ASN A 166 -16.67 26.05 -10.68
C ASN A 166 -16.52 27.05 -9.51
N ASP A 167 -16.62 26.58 -8.27
CA ASP A 167 -16.53 27.44 -7.09
C ASP A 167 -15.14 27.40 -6.47
N GLU A 168 -14.36 28.46 -6.68
CA GLU A 168 -13.15 28.82 -5.89
C GLU A 168 -13.47 29.14 -4.41
N LYS A 169 -14.55 28.59 -3.85
CA LYS A 169 -14.85 28.66 -2.42
C LYS A 169 -15.30 27.29 -1.94
N SER A 170 -14.34 26.55 -1.38
CA SER A 170 -14.61 25.40 -0.54
C SER A 170 -15.53 25.81 0.62
N VAL A 171 -16.83 25.57 0.46
CA VAL A 171 -17.76 25.52 1.58
C VAL A 171 -17.56 24.14 2.20
N GLU A 172 -16.98 24.10 3.39
CA GLU A 172 -16.99 22.92 4.25
C GLU A 172 -18.45 22.46 4.42
N SER A 173 -18.82 21.39 3.73
CA SER A 173 -20.08 20.72 3.94
C SER A 173 -19.98 19.92 5.23
N THR A 174 -20.53 20.49 6.31
CA THR A 174 -20.82 19.77 7.55
C THR A 174 -21.91 18.74 7.31
N GLY A 175 -21.51 17.54 6.88
CA GLY A 175 -22.34 16.33 6.95
C GLY A 175 -22.42 15.81 8.40
N PRO A 176 -23.48 15.08 8.78
CA PRO A 176 -23.70 14.69 10.15
C PRO A 176 -22.72 13.59 10.59
N ASP A 177 -22.01 13.84 11.70
CA ASP A 177 -21.22 12.86 12.42
C ASP A 177 -22.10 11.69 12.91
N VAL A 178 -22.12 10.58 12.17
CA VAL A 178 -22.59 9.30 12.71
C VAL A 178 -21.48 8.74 13.61
N GLN A 179 -21.52 9.11 14.89
CA GLN A 179 -20.65 8.56 15.92
C GLN A 179 -21.05 7.11 16.25
N LEU A 180 -20.42 6.14 15.58
CA LEU A 180 -20.33 4.77 16.10
C LEU A 180 -19.31 4.77 17.25
N ALA A 181 -19.82 4.75 18.48
CA ALA A 181 -19.06 4.94 19.73
C ALA A 181 -18.09 3.79 20.13
N TYR A 182 -17.69 2.90 19.20
CA TYR A 182 -16.79 1.77 19.51
C TYR A 182 -15.70 1.55 18.46
N ALA A 183 -15.01 2.61 18.05
CA ALA A 183 -13.60 2.57 17.65
C ALA A 183 -13.21 4.01 17.31
N ARG A 184 -12.59 4.73 18.25
CA ARG A 184 -11.83 5.91 17.85
C ARG A 184 -10.55 5.39 17.18
N PRO A 185 -10.35 5.55 15.87
CA PRO A 185 -8.99 5.53 15.33
C PRO A 185 -8.21 6.59 16.11
N LEU A 186 -7.01 6.22 16.58
CA LEU A 186 -6.12 7.19 17.20
C LEU A 186 -5.95 8.37 16.23
N PRO A 187 -5.93 9.62 16.73
CA PRO A 187 -5.78 10.78 15.87
C PRO A 187 -4.54 10.59 14.98
N MET A 188 -4.71 10.82 13.68
CA MET A 188 -3.55 11.09 12.82
C MET A 188 -2.76 12.20 13.49
N GLU A 189 -1.50 11.94 13.84
CA GLU A 189 -0.54 12.99 14.12
C GLU A 189 -0.38 13.77 12.82
N ARG A 190 -1.24 14.76 12.59
CA ARG A 190 -1.04 15.81 11.59
C ARG A 190 0.31 16.41 11.89
N PHE A 191 1.34 16.10 11.08
CA PHE A 191 2.68 16.72 11.05
C PHE A 191 2.93 17.67 12.23
N GLY A 192 2.87 17.11 13.44
CA GLY A 192 3.42 17.77 14.60
C GLY A 192 4.88 17.54 14.35
N LYS A 193 5.63 18.64 14.15
CA LYS A 193 7.09 18.59 14.13
C LYS A 193 7.51 17.48 15.09
N GLY A 194 8.07 16.39 14.55
CA GLY A 194 8.80 15.43 15.37
C GLY A 194 9.73 16.25 16.27
N PRO A 195 9.98 15.79 17.51
CA PRO A 195 10.71 16.57 18.51
C PRO A 195 11.91 17.19 17.82
N ALA A 196 11.94 18.52 17.82
CA ALA A 196 12.75 19.34 16.93
C ALA A 196 14.12 18.69 16.71
N SER A 197 14.29 18.06 15.55
CA SER A 197 15.60 17.76 15.03
C SER A 197 16.29 19.11 14.98
N ARG A 198 17.25 19.33 15.88
CA ARG A 198 18.20 20.41 15.73
C ARG A 198 18.82 20.21 14.35
N GLN A 199 18.31 20.99 13.40
CA GLN A 199 19.08 21.54 12.31
C GLN A 199 20.16 22.40 12.96
N ASP A 200 21.17 21.76 13.51
CA ASP A 200 22.47 22.37 13.67
C ASP A 200 23.42 21.49 12.86
N GLU A 201 23.93 22.11 11.81
CA GLU A 201 24.97 21.62 10.93
C GLU A 201 26.20 21.19 11.77
N ASP A 202 26.84 20.10 11.35
CA ASP A 202 28.21 19.74 11.74
C ASP A 202 28.51 19.49 13.24
N ALA A 203 27.78 18.56 13.86
CA ALA A 203 28.31 17.84 15.02
C ALA A 203 28.21 16.32 14.81
N ASP A 204 29.34 15.67 14.54
CA ASP A 204 29.53 14.24 14.75
C ASP A 204 29.28 13.93 16.24
N ILE A 205 28.02 13.71 16.62
CA ILE A 205 27.67 13.20 17.94
C ILE A 205 28.08 11.71 17.93
N PRO A 206 29.09 11.28 18.70
CA PRO A 206 29.62 9.90 18.64
C PRO A 206 28.57 8.82 18.93
N GLY A 207 27.47 9.21 19.61
CA GLY A 207 26.33 8.37 19.94
C GLY A 207 25.39 8.02 18.77
N LEU A 208 25.45 8.73 17.64
CA LEU A 208 24.64 8.51 16.43
C LEU A 208 25.40 7.73 15.34
N SER A 209 26.48 7.03 15.71
CA SER A 209 27.27 6.25 14.77
C SER A 209 26.59 4.92 14.38
N PRO A 210 26.82 4.40 13.16
CA PRO A 210 26.35 3.06 12.75
C PRO A 210 26.82 1.94 13.69
N GLU A 211 27.98 2.11 14.33
CA GLU A 211 28.51 1.18 15.31
C GLU A 211 27.70 1.17 16.61
N ALA A 212 27.27 2.34 17.09
CA ALA A 212 26.39 2.46 18.25
C ALA A 212 25.02 1.83 17.97
N ALA A 213 24.45 2.08 16.78
CA ALA A 213 23.21 1.47 16.33
C ALA A 213 23.31 -0.07 16.24
N MET A 214 24.44 -0.59 15.73
CA MET A 214 24.71 -2.02 15.65
C MET A 214 24.85 -2.64 17.05
N ASN A 215 25.57 -2.01 17.97
CA ASN A 215 25.74 -2.50 19.33
C ASN A 215 24.39 -2.56 20.07
N PHE A 216 23.55 -1.53 19.91
CA PHE A 216 22.19 -1.54 20.43
C PHE A 216 21.35 -2.65 19.82
N ALA A 217 21.35 -2.79 18.49
CA ALA A 217 20.60 -3.84 17.80
C ALA A 217 21.00 -5.24 18.27
N LEU A 218 22.29 -5.50 18.47
CA LEU A 218 22.78 -6.77 19.02
C LEU A 218 22.35 -6.99 20.48
N SER A 219 22.30 -5.95 21.31
CA SER A 219 21.78 -6.05 22.68
C SER A 219 20.28 -6.37 22.70
N PHE A 220 19.51 -5.81 21.76
CA PHE A 220 18.11 -6.14 21.59
C PHE A 220 17.92 -7.60 21.15
N VAL A 221 18.74 -8.08 20.21
CA VAL A 221 18.74 -9.49 19.79
C VAL A 221 19.11 -10.41 20.96
N GLU A 222 20.07 -10.01 21.80
CA GLU A 222 20.42 -10.77 23.00
C GLU A 222 19.23 -10.90 23.95
N ALA A 223 18.50 -9.81 24.21
CA ALA A 223 17.27 -9.85 25.00
C ALA A 223 16.21 -10.78 24.36
N CYS A 224 16.10 -10.80 23.03
CA CYS A 224 15.17 -11.69 22.33
C CYS A 224 15.55 -13.17 22.46
N VAL A 225 16.84 -13.49 22.32
CA VAL A 225 17.36 -14.87 22.37
C VAL A 225 17.34 -15.42 23.80
N THR A 226 17.64 -14.58 24.79
CA THR A 226 17.67 -14.97 26.20
C THR A 226 16.28 -14.98 26.85
N GLY A 227 15.26 -14.43 26.19
CA GLY A 227 13.90 -14.35 26.71
C GLY A 227 13.71 -13.29 27.81
N ASP A 228 14.59 -12.28 27.87
CA ASP A 228 14.48 -11.16 28.80
C ASP A 228 13.38 -10.18 28.35
N LEU A 229 12.13 -10.51 28.70
CA LEU A 229 10.94 -9.72 28.38
C LEU A 229 11.00 -8.28 28.91
N PRO A 230 11.44 -8.00 30.16
CA PRO A 230 11.62 -6.63 30.65
C PRO A 230 12.52 -5.77 29.76
N THR A 231 13.70 -6.26 29.39
CA THR A 231 14.62 -5.52 28.52
C THR A 231 14.05 -5.40 27.10
N TYR A 232 13.46 -6.47 26.57
CA TYR A 232 12.80 -6.46 25.27
C TYR A 232 11.71 -5.38 25.13
N TYR A 233 10.81 -5.23 26.11
CA TYR A 233 9.76 -4.21 26.04
C TYR A 233 10.27 -2.78 26.32
N ARG A 234 11.37 -2.62 27.08
CA ARG A 234 11.98 -1.30 27.35
C ARG A 234 12.80 -0.75 26.19
N SER A 235 13.38 -1.64 25.39
CA SER A 235 14.15 -1.29 24.19
C SER A 235 13.27 -0.91 23.00
N GLN A 236 11.95 -1.08 23.09
CA GLN A 236 10.99 -0.72 22.05
C GLN A 236 10.35 0.64 22.32
N ALA A 237 10.10 1.40 21.26
CA ALA A 237 9.34 2.63 21.31
C ALA A 237 7.87 2.37 21.69
N ASP A 238 7.18 3.38 22.21
CA ASP A 238 5.75 3.32 22.49
C ASP A 238 5.06 4.53 21.83
N PRO A 239 4.41 4.36 20.66
CA PRO A 239 4.14 3.11 19.93
C PRO A 239 5.32 2.62 19.05
N VAL A 240 5.39 1.31 18.80
CA VAL A 240 6.22 0.73 17.72
C VAL A 240 5.46 0.86 16.41
N ARG A 241 6.14 1.01 15.27
CA ARG A 241 5.51 1.10 13.95
C ARG A 241 5.67 -0.21 13.17
N SER A 242 4.69 -0.54 12.34
CA SER A 242 4.83 -1.64 11.39
C SER A 242 5.71 -1.20 10.21
N LEU A 243 6.66 -2.05 9.80
CA LEU A 243 7.44 -1.86 8.59
C LEU A 243 6.62 -2.10 7.34
N ASP A 244 5.52 -2.86 7.43
CA ASP A 244 4.69 -3.17 6.26
C ASP A 244 3.77 -2.00 5.90
N ASP A 245 3.07 -1.43 6.90
CA ASP A 245 2.03 -0.41 6.66
C ASP A 245 2.22 0.89 7.45
N GLY A 246 3.28 1.01 8.24
CA GLY A 246 3.56 2.19 9.06
C GLY A 246 2.62 2.39 10.25
N LYS A 247 1.64 1.51 10.46
CA LYS A 247 0.64 1.71 11.53
C LYS A 247 1.27 1.60 12.91
N ALA A 248 0.67 2.31 13.86
CA ALA A 248 1.02 2.23 15.27
C ALA A 248 0.64 0.88 15.85
N MET A 249 1.59 0.20 16.47
CA MET A 249 1.42 -1.02 17.24
C MET A 249 1.83 -0.74 18.68
N ALA A 250 0.94 -1.05 19.63
CA ALA A 250 1.30 -0.97 21.03
C ALA A 250 2.36 -2.03 21.35
N ARG A 251 3.47 -1.65 21.99
CA ARG A 251 4.59 -2.56 22.27
C ARG A 251 4.20 -3.85 22.99
N TYR A 252 3.16 -3.81 23.84
CA TYR A 252 2.65 -4.97 24.58
C TYR A 252 1.74 -5.89 23.78
N ARG A 253 1.28 -5.47 22.60
CA ARG A 253 0.49 -6.30 21.68
C ARG A 253 1.36 -7.11 20.73
N LEU A 254 2.65 -6.77 20.62
CA LEU A 254 3.62 -7.53 19.83
C LEU A 254 3.85 -8.89 20.47
N ARG A 255 3.83 -9.94 19.65
CA ARG A 255 4.16 -11.30 20.12
C ARG A 255 5.55 -11.32 20.75
N PRO A 256 5.74 -12.04 21.87
CA PRO A 256 7.07 -12.25 22.41
C PRO A 256 7.93 -13.03 21.40
N PRO A 257 9.26 -12.85 21.44
CA PRO A 257 10.16 -13.53 20.52
C PRO A 257 10.05 -15.05 20.70
N ILE A 258 9.95 -15.78 19.59
CA ILE A 258 9.94 -17.24 19.59
C ILE A 258 11.38 -17.73 19.70
N GLY A 259 11.65 -18.64 20.64
CA GLY A 259 12.99 -19.21 20.81
C GLY A 259 13.47 -19.91 19.54
N ILE A 260 14.68 -19.58 19.08
CA ILE A 260 15.25 -20.17 17.87
C ILE A 260 15.94 -21.49 18.24
N PRO A 261 15.56 -22.64 17.62
CA PRO A 261 16.17 -23.92 17.94
C PRO A 261 17.69 -23.89 17.78
N GLY A 262 18.42 -24.21 18.86
CA GLY A 262 19.89 -24.26 18.87
C GLY A 262 20.61 -22.92 19.10
N ILE A 263 19.88 -21.86 19.45
CA ILE A 263 20.47 -20.57 19.85
C ILE A 263 20.08 -20.29 21.30
N THR A 264 21.07 -20.21 22.17
CA THR A 264 20.84 -19.93 23.61
C THR A 264 21.45 -18.61 24.06
N ASN A 265 22.39 -18.07 23.28
CA ASN A 265 23.13 -16.86 23.62
C ASN A 265 23.51 -16.08 22.35
N ILE A 266 23.98 -14.85 22.53
CA ILE A 266 24.38 -13.97 21.41
C ILE A 266 25.56 -14.50 20.59
N LYS A 267 26.43 -15.34 21.17
CA LYS A 267 27.57 -15.95 20.45
C LYS A 267 27.07 -17.00 19.45
N ASP A 268 26.09 -17.81 19.84
CA ASP A 268 25.43 -18.78 18.97
C ASP A 268 24.75 -18.05 17.79
N TYR A 269 24.07 -16.94 18.08
CA TYR A 269 23.44 -16.10 17.07
C TYR A 269 24.46 -15.55 16.07
N LYS A 270 25.53 -14.91 16.54
CA LYS A 270 26.60 -14.34 15.69
C LYS A 270 27.33 -15.39 14.84
N ARG A 271 27.33 -16.65 15.26
CA ARG A 271 27.92 -17.77 14.49
C ARG A 271 27.01 -18.21 13.35
N ARG A 272 25.71 -18.29 13.60
CA ARG A 272 24.73 -18.88 12.68
C ARG A 272 24.12 -17.87 11.70
N PHE A 273 23.91 -16.63 12.10
CA PHE A 273 23.22 -15.63 11.28
C PHE A 273 24.16 -14.61 10.66
N ASN A 274 23.85 -14.23 9.43
CA ASN A 274 24.37 -13.00 8.84
C ASN A 274 23.50 -11.84 9.32
N TYR A 275 24.14 -10.84 9.90
CA TYR A 275 23.49 -9.60 10.32
C TYR A 275 24.19 -8.41 9.69
N LYS A 276 23.40 -7.43 9.25
CA LYS A 276 23.85 -6.17 8.68
C LYS A 276 22.94 -5.05 9.13
N ILE A 277 23.48 -3.84 9.14
CA ILE A 277 22.73 -2.62 9.36
C ILE A 277 22.81 -1.76 8.10
N TYR A 278 21.69 -1.20 7.69
CA TYR A 278 21.56 -0.36 6.51
C TYR A 278 21.19 1.07 6.91
N THR A 279 21.81 2.04 6.25
CA THR A 279 21.53 3.47 6.44
C THR A 279 20.25 3.88 5.71
N SER A 280 19.71 5.07 6.03
CA SER A 280 18.52 5.63 5.37
C SER A 280 18.60 5.60 3.86
N ASP A 281 19.74 6.00 3.30
CA ASP A 281 19.93 6.09 1.86
C ASP A 281 19.80 4.71 1.21
N THR A 282 20.35 3.67 1.87
CA THR A 282 20.31 2.32 1.31
C THR A 282 18.92 1.70 1.40
N TYR A 283 18.22 1.85 2.51
CA TYR A 283 16.88 1.25 2.61
C TYR A 283 15.81 2.08 1.91
N GLN A 284 16.03 3.37 1.65
CA GLN A 284 15.17 4.18 0.78
C GLN A 284 15.21 3.70 -0.67
N GLU A 285 16.39 3.29 -1.17
CA GLU A 285 16.52 2.66 -2.49
C GLU A 285 15.85 1.29 -2.54
N LEU A 286 15.95 0.51 -1.46
CA LEU A 286 15.41 -0.86 -1.40
C LEU A 286 13.90 -0.91 -1.17
N PHE A 287 13.36 0.03 -0.39
CA PHE A 287 11.96 0.08 0.04
C PHE A 287 11.36 1.49 -0.16
N PRO A 288 11.22 1.95 -1.42
CA PRO A 288 10.67 3.29 -1.70
C PRO A 288 9.25 3.47 -1.17
N GLU A 289 8.47 2.39 -1.03
CA GLU A 289 7.12 2.38 -0.47
C GLU A 289 7.04 2.85 1.00
N TRP A 290 8.17 2.88 1.72
CA TRP A 290 8.22 3.43 3.08
C TRP A 290 8.14 4.96 3.12
N TYR A 291 8.29 5.61 1.98
CA TYR A 291 8.33 7.07 1.84
C TYR A 291 7.11 7.64 1.09
N GLU A 292 6.08 6.83 0.86
CA GLU A 292 4.85 7.31 0.24
C GLU A 292 4.10 8.32 1.15
N PRO A 293 3.55 9.41 0.60
CA PRO A 293 2.83 10.43 1.39
C PRO A 293 1.58 9.89 2.11
N SER A 294 1.03 8.78 1.63
CA SER A 294 -0.13 8.08 2.19
C SER A 294 0.23 7.29 3.46
N ARG A 295 1.53 7.03 3.71
CA ARG A 295 1.97 6.20 4.81
C ARG A 295 1.90 6.97 6.13
N PRO A 296 1.28 6.39 7.18
CA PRO A 296 1.08 7.08 8.45
C PRO A 296 2.39 7.36 9.23
N TRP A 297 3.49 6.70 8.86
CA TRP A 297 4.79 6.91 9.46
C TRP A 297 5.91 6.60 8.47
N ILE A 298 6.92 7.46 8.44
CA ILE A 298 8.11 7.35 7.60
C ILE A 298 9.34 7.27 8.54
N PRO A 299 10.31 6.39 8.27
CA PRO A 299 11.56 6.33 9.03
C PRO A 299 12.32 7.66 9.04
N GLY A 300 12.92 8.01 10.18
CA GLY A 300 13.79 9.18 10.30
C GLY A 300 15.09 9.06 9.49
N LYS A 301 15.76 10.19 9.22
CA LYS A 301 17.05 10.23 8.50
C LYS A 301 18.19 9.53 9.25
N ASN A 302 18.12 9.50 10.58
CA ASN A 302 19.13 8.88 11.44
C ASN A 302 18.72 7.47 11.89
N ALA A 303 17.75 6.88 11.18
CA ALA A 303 17.28 5.56 11.51
C ALA A 303 18.04 4.51 10.70
N PHE A 304 18.17 3.33 11.30
CA PHE A 304 18.99 2.25 10.78
C PHE A 304 18.20 0.97 10.71
N LEU A 305 18.20 0.31 9.56
CA LEU A 305 17.52 -0.95 9.36
C LEU A 305 18.45 -2.11 9.70
N PHE A 306 18.13 -2.87 10.75
CA PHE A 306 18.81 -4.09 11.11
C PHE A 306 18.17 -5.29 10.40
N ILE A 307 18.97 -6.06 9.68
CA ILE A 307 18.56 -7.29 9.03
C ILE A 307 19.44 -8.42 9.57
N GLY A 308 18.86 -9.30 10.40
CA GLY A 308 19.60 -10.34 11.11
C GLY A 308 19.01 -11.75 11.04
N HIS A 309 18.16 -12.03 10.05
CA HIS A 309 17.36 -13.25 9.96
C HIS A 309 17.86 -14.28 8.93
N GLN A 310 18.96 -13.97 8.20
CA GLN A 310 19.51 -14.88 7.18
C GLN A 310 20.45 -15.91 7.82
N ASP A 311 20.12 -17.21 7.71
CA ASP A 311 20.98 -18.30 8.19
C ASP A 311 22.18 -18.50 7.23
N ARG A 312 23.39 -18.54 7.79
CA ARG A 312 24.65 -18.72 7.03
C ARG A 312 24.75 -20.07 6.35
N LEU A 313 24.18 -21.11 6.95
CA LEU A 313 24.37 -22.49 6.50
C LEU A 313 23.42 -22.84 5.34
N SER A 314 22.17 -22.37 5.42
CA SER A 314 21.15 -22.68 4.43
C SER A 314 20.94 -21.56 3.41
N ALA A 315 21.48 -20.36 3.65
CA ALA A 315 21.15 -19.12 2.93
C ALA A 315 19.64 -18.81 2.88
N ALA A 316 18.84 -19.53 3.67
CA ALA A 316 17.39 -19.41 3.76
C ALA A 316 17.02 -18.59 5.01
N ASN A 317 15.85 -17.97 4.94
CA ASN A 317 15.24 -17.27 6.07
C ASN A 317 14.41 -18.28 6.87
N PRO A 318 14.81 -18.64 8.10
CA PRO A 318 14.04 -19.56 8.93
C PRO A 318 12.65 -18.99 9.21
N GLU A 319 11.65 -19.85 9.35
CA GLU A 319 10.31 -19.40 9.72
C GLU A 319 10.27 -18.93 11.17
N GLY A 320 9.54 -17.84 11.43
CA GLY A 320 9.30 -17.34 12.78
C GLY A 320 10.46 -16.53 13.38
N VAL A 321 11.44 -16.10 12.58
CA VAL A 321 12.53 -15.21 13.01
C VAL A 321 12.49 -13.81 12.37
N ASP A 322 11.38 -13.46 11.73
CA ASP A 322 11.15 -12.15 11.11
C ASP A 322 11.26 -10.99 12.12
N TYR A 323 11.04 -11.32 13.39
CA TYR A 323 11.21 -10.43 14.53
C TYR A 323 12.67 -9.91 14.69
N LEU A 324 13.65 -10.51 14.00
CA LEU A 324 15.06 -10.09 13.88
C LEU A 324 15.31 -9.10 12.73
N VAL A 325 14.25 -8.66 12.05
CA VAL A 325 14.27 -7.47 11.19
C VAL A 325 13.59 -6.35 11.96
N PHE A 326 14.27 -5.23 12.10
CA PHE A 326 13.71 -4.08 12.81
C PHE A 326 14.52 -2.82 12.53
N LEU A 327 13.89 -1.68 12.75
CA LEU A 327 14.47 -0.36 12.53
C LEU A 327 14.74 0.30 13.88
N VAL A 328 15.96 0.80 14.04
CA VAL A 328 16.42 1.46 15.27
C VAL A 328 16.66 2.93 15.02
N GLU A 329 16.28 3.75 15.98
CA GLU A 329 16.47 5.20 15.96
C GLU A 329 16.76 5.66 17.39
N ALA A 330 17.65 6.64 17.53
CA ALA A 330 17.91 7.28 18.82
C ALA A 330 16.83 8.33 19.11
N ASP A 331 16.31 8.34 20.33
CA ASP A 331 15.41 9.40 20.78
C ASP A 331 16.15 10.72 21.03
N ALA A 332 15.40 11.76 21.40
CA ALA A 332 15.93 13.09 21.65
C ALA A 332 16.95 13.15 22.80
N ASP A 333 16.94 12.14 23.69
CA ASP A 333 17.85 12.02 24.83
C ASP A 333 19.09 11.15 24.50
N GLY A 334 19.15 10.60 23.27
CA GLY A 334 20.24 9.75 22.79
C GLY A 334 20.07 8.27 23.14
N ASP A 335 18.92 7.88 23.68
CA ASP A 335 18.60 6.49 23.97
C ASP A 335 18.10 5.80 22.70
N TRP A 336 18.80 4.74 22.30
CA TRP A 336 18.40 3.94 21.15
C TRP A 336 17.13 3.15 21.44
N LYS A 337 16.19 3.17 20.49
CA LYS A 337 14.94 2.42 20.54
C LYS A 337 14.68 1.68 19.24
N VAL A 338 14.02 0.55 19.34
CA VAL A 338 13.38 -0.12 18.20
C VAL A 338 12.08 0.61 17.90
N VAL A 339 12.06 1.35 16.80
CA VAL A 339 10.92 2.19 16.39
C VAL A 339 10.00 1.52 15.40
N ALA A 340 10.49 0.54 14.63
CA ALA A 340 9.65 -0.21 13.71
C ALA A 340 10.06 -1.67 13.53
N ARG A 341 9.09 -2.53 13.21
CA ARG A 341 9.25 -3.98 13.04
C ARG A 341 8.28 -4.51 11.98
N PRO A 342 8.53 -5.67 11.35
CA PRO A 342 7.56 -6.32 10.47
C PRO A 342 6.22 -6.51 11.19
N GLY A 343 5.12 -6.41 10.44
CA GLY A 343 3.80 -6.77 10.93
C GLY A 343 3.71 -8.26 11.27
N ASP A 344 2.80 -8.59 12.19
CA ASP A 344 2.47 -9.97 12.57
C ASP A 344 1.57 -10.67 11.53
#